data_AF-A0A7C4MCY1-F1
#
_entry.id   AF-A0A7C4MCY1-F1
#
_cell.length_a   1.000
_cell.length_b   1.000
_cell.length_c   1.000
_cell.angle_alpha   90.00
_cell.angle_beta   90.00
_cell.angle_gamma   90.00
#
_symmetry.space_group_name_H-M   'P 1'
#
loop_
_entity.id
_entity.type
_entity.pdbx_description
1 polymer ?
#
loop_
_entity_poly.entity_id
_entity_poly.type
_entity_poly.pdbx_seq_one_letter_code
_entity_poly.pdbx_strand_id
1 'polypeptide(L)'
;MNEVTLRVEDLRKRDVGRGIVRINRETMQKLGISAGDVVEIVGKRTTSAIAWPVYSEDQNRDIIRIDGFTRKNAGIAINEFVVVRPAMVREALNVTIAPVDTHLSVDEDFTNFVKERLKDRTLVEGDATLVTMLGHEIPFVVVKTEPFGVVKITKKTNLNLLPKPAFDMLIEPQSGKSKDFGVSASLAFEEERRKQVLNFLSVKAGLGIPMQESDCSLEQRREIGHLALCLEEREYYLKRLKEVENSKKSVSNWVGTGVFILFFVSMIFVFIGILRFLAFLEISLTKWIFILNMIIFLGGVPFILTFIVVRKVGRKYDVEKQLLLQKVEERERYFQTKGEELADSIKKYILTSSRPEFFRAFLKAAEEKGVVLKTLECPNCSGILEVSEILKAEEVLKCKYCGKSILVINLYQKIKEMLS
;
A
#
# COMPACT_ATOMS: atom_id res chain seq x y z
N MET A 1 -9.22 -2.27 -34.35
CA MET A 1 -9.40 -3.58 -33.70
C MET A 1 -10.87 -3.73 -33.40
N ASN A 2 -11.46 -4.89 -33.67
CA ASN A 2 -12.86 -5.12 -33.37
C ASN A 2 -13.01 -5.36 -31.87
N GLU A 3 -13.89 -4.61 -31.22
CA GLU A 3 -14.22 -4.76 -29.81
C GLU A 3 -15.73 -4.85 -29.64
N VAL A 4 -16.17 -5.63 -28.65
CA VAL A 4 -17.59 -5.83 -28.37
C VAL A 4 -17.81 -5.72 -26.87
N THR A 5 -18.86 -4.99 -26.48
CA THR A 5 -19.28 -4.89 -25.09
C THR A 5 -20.27 -6.01 -24.79
N LEU A 6 -19.98 -6.81 -23.77
CA LEU A 6 -20.82 -7.94 -23.37
C LEU A 6 -21.20 -7.84 -21.89
N ARG A 7 -22.39 -8.31 -21.54
CA ARG A 7 -22.83 -8.38 -20.15
C ARG A 7 -22.28 -9.64 -19.47
N VAL A 8 -21.72 -9.47 -18.28
CA VAL A 8 -21.12 -10.55 -17.48
C VAL A 8 -22.19 -11.43 -16.84
N GLU A 9 -22.11 -12.74 -17.09
CA GLU A 9 -22.90 -13.76 -16.41
C GLU A 9 -22.01 -14.84 -15.79
N ASP A 10 -22.58 -15.58 -14.84
CA ASP A 10 -21.86 -16.64 -14.15
C ASP A 10 -21.63 -17.86 -15.05
N LEU A 11 -20.48 -18.50 -14.86
CA LEU A 11 -20.07 -19.67 -15.61
C LEU A 11 -20.55 -20.94 -14.89
N ARG A 12 -20.95 -21.98 -15.65
CA ARG A 12 -21.38 -23.25 -15.05
C ARG A 12 -20.21 -23.91 -14.32
N LYS A 13 -20.47 -24.56 -13.18
CA LYS A 13 -19.46 -25.18 -12.29
C LYS A 13 -18.42 -26.05 -13.01
N ARG A 14 -18.80 -26.73 -14.11
CA ARG A 14 -17.90 -27.58 -14.90
C ARG A 14 -16.78 -26.86 -15.65
N ASP A 15 -16.94 -25.56 -15.89
CA ASP A 15 -15.99 -24.76 -16.67
C ASP A 15 -15.13 -23.84 -15.76
N VAL A 16 -15.39 -23.84 -14.44
CA VAL A 16 -14.69 -23.01 -13.44
C VAL A 16 -13.23 -23.41 -13.31
N GLY A 17 -12.33 -22.41 -13.19
CA GLY A 17 -10.90 -22.63 -12.94
C GLY A 17 -10.10 -23.04 -14.19
N ARG A 18 -10.74 -23.15 -15.36
CA ARG A 18 -10.12 -23.56 -16.63
C ARG A 18 -9.58 -22.39 -17.47
N GLY A 19 -9.85 -21.15 -17.08
CA GLY A 19 -9.47 -19.96 -17.87
C GLY A 19 -10.23 -19.87 -19.20
N ILE A 20 -11.48 -20.34 -19.22
CA ILE A 20 -12.35 -20.35 -20.40
C ILE A 20 -13.48 -19.36 -20.19
N VAL A 21 -13.85 -18.65 -21.25
CA VAL A 21 -15.04 -17.81 -21.30
C VAL A 21 -15.95 -18.24 -22.42
N ARG A 22 -17.25 -18.11 -22.21
CA ARG A 22 -18.24 -18.47 -23.24
C ARG A 22 -18.88 -17.22 -23.83
N ILE A 23 -18.78 -17.08 -25.15
CA ILE A 23 -19.39 -16.02 -25.96
C ILE A 23 -20.15 -16.63 -27.15
N ASN A 24 -21.15 -15.93 -27.67
CA ASN A 24 -21.95 -16.43 -28.79
C ASN A 24 -21.17 -16.39 -30.11
N ARG A 25 -21.66 -17.13 -31.11
CA ARG A 25 -20.99 -17.22 -32.42
C ARG A 25 -20.99 -15.88 -33.16
N GLU A 26 -22.04 -15.08 -32.99
CA GLU A 26 -22.13 -13.77 -33.62
C GLU A 26 -21.06 -12.81 -33.08
N THR A 27 -20.84 -12.76 -31.76
CA THR A 27 -19.75 -11.97 -31.18
C THR A 27 -18.38 -12.51 -31.60
N MET A 28 -18.18 -13.83 -31.67
CA MET A 28 -16.93 -14.39 -32.19
C MET A 28 -16.64 -13.92 -33.62
N GLN A 29 -17.66 -13.92 -34.50
CA GLN A 29 -17.54 -13.43 -35.87
C GLN A 29 -17.24 -11.93 -35.92
N LYS A 30 -17.93 -11.11 -35.11
CA LYS A 30 -17.66 -9.67 -34.97
C LYS A 30 -16.20 -9.40 -34.54
N LEU A 31 -15.69 -10.20 -33.61
CA LEU A 31 -14.31 -10.10 -33.13
C LEU A 31 -13.28 -10.71 -34.09
N GLY A 32 -13.71 -11.52 -35.06
CA GLY A 32 -12.82 -12.21 -36.00
C GLY A 32 -12.03 -13.36 -35.36
N ILE A 33 -12.61 -14.03 -34.36
CA ILE A 33 -11.98 -15.12 -33.59
C ILE A 33 -12.75 -16.44 -33.74
N SER A 34 -12.04 -17.54 -33.49
CA SER A 34 -12.59 -18.90 -33.47
C SER A 34 -12.60 -19.50 -32.06
N ALA A 35 -13.29 -20.62 -31.89
CA ALA A 35 -13.25 -21.37 -30.65
C ALA A 35 -11.82 -21.85 -30.36
N GLY A 36 -11.32 -21.56 -29.17
CA GLY A 36 -9.93 -21.84 -28.77
C GLY A 36 -8.99 -20.65 -28.90
N ASP A 37 -9.40 -19.57 -29.56
CA ASP A 37 -8.61 -18.33 -29.60
C ASP A 37 -8.70 -17.59 -28.26
N VAL A 38 -7.70 -16.76 -28.00
CA VAL A 38 -7.57 -16.02 -26.76
C VAL A 38 -8.17 -14.63 -26.92
N VAL A 39 -8.99 -14.25 -25.96
CA VAL A 39 -9.58 -12.92 -25.87
C VAL A 39 -9.02 -12.17 -24.68
N GLU A 40 -8.90 -10.88 -24.85
CA GLU A 40 -8.58 -9.92 -23.81
C GLU A 40 -9.90 -9.35 -23.28
N ILE A 41 -10.06 -9.41 -21.96
CA ILE A 41 -11.25 -8.96 -21.25
C ILE A 41 -10.86 -7.73 -20.45
N VAL A 42 -11.46 -6.60 -20.81
CA VAL A 42 -11.16 -5.29 -20.24
C VAL A 42 -12.32 -4.90 -19.32
N GLY A 43 -12.07 -4.99 -18.01
CA GLY A 43 -12.93 -4.47 -16.95
C GLY A 43 -12.27 -3.27 -16.26
N LYS A 44 -12.18 -3.29 -14.92
CA LYS A 44 -11.32 -2.35 -14.16
C LYS A 44 -9.84 -2.64 -14.36
N ARG A 45 -9.54 -3.90 -14.62
CA ARG A 45 -8.23 -4.43 -14.99
C ARG A 45 -8.40 -5.29 -16.23
N THR A 46 -7.31 -5.45 -16.95
CA THR A 46 -7.24 -6.30 -18.13
C THR A 46 -6.82 -7.71 -17.73
N THR A 47 -7.52 -8.71 -18.25
CA THR A 47 -7.14 -10.13 -18.10
C THR A 47 -7.35 -10.87 -19.42
N SER A 48 -6.95 -12.14 -19.48
CA SER A 48 -7.07 -12.97 -20.68
C SER A 48 -7.82 -14.26 -20.41
N ALA A 49 -8.50 -14.79 -21.42
CA ALA A 49 -9.12 -16.10 -21.36
C ALA A 49 -9.31 -16.71 -22.74
N ILE A 50 -9.56 -18.03 -22.78
CA ILE A 50 -9.80 -18.76 -24.02
C ILE A 50 -11.30 -18.72 -24.36
N ALA A 51 -11.63 -18.26 -25.56
CA ALA A 51 -13.00 -18.12 -26.02
C ALA A 51 -13.58 -19.47 -26.47
N TRP A 52 -14.75 -19.81 -25.94
CA TRP A 52 -15.55 -20.98 -26.30
C TRP A 52 -16.98 -20.58 -26.64
N PRO A 53 -17.69 -21.35 -27.48
CA PRO A 53 -19.09 -21.06 -27.78
C PRO A 53 -19.98 -21.23 -26.55
N VAL A 54 -20.98 -20.36 -26.41
CA VAL A 54 -22.09 -20.52 -25.45
C VAL A 54 -22.97 -21.73 -25.77
N TYR A 55 -23.84 -22.06 -24.81
CA TYR A 55 -24.88 -23.09 -24.97
C TYR A 55 -25.95 -22.64 -25.96
N SER A 56 -26.67 -23.59 -26.55
CA SER A 56 -27.72 -23.30 -27.53
C SER A 56 -28.77 -22.30 -27.02
N GLU A 57 -29.07 -22.35 -25.72
CA GLU A 57 -30.01 -21.45 -25.02
C GLU A 57 -29.56 -19.97 -25.02
N ASP A 58 -28.25 -19.72 -25.09
CA ASP A 58 -27.64 -18.40 -24.90
C ASP A 58 -27.14 -17.77 -26.22
N GLN A 59 -27.34 -18.42 -27.37
CA GLN A 59 -26.74 -17.98 -28.65
C GLN A 59 -27.19 -16.58 -29.11
N ASN A 60 -28.40 -16.17 -28.77
CA ASN A 60 -28.96 -14.89 -29.20
C ASN A 60 -28.80 -13.78 -28.15
N ARG A 61 -27.89 -13.95 -27.17
CA ARG A 61 -27.69 -13.01 -26.08
C ARG A 61 -26.28 -12.43 -26.14
N ASP A 62 -26.16 -11.11 -25.98
CA ASP A 62 -24.89 -10.39 -25.89
C ASP A 62 -24.28 -10.52 -24.48
N ILE A 63 -23.97 -11.76 -24.09
CA ILE A 63 -23.44 -12.11 -22.79
C ILE A 63 -22.08 -12.78 -22.90
N ILE A 64 -21.26 -12.58 -21.88
CA ILE A 64 -20.05 -13.35 -21.64
C ILE A 64 -20.20 -14.09 -20.32
N ARG A 65 -20.10 -15.42 -20.37
CA ARG A 65 -20.02 -16.23 -19.15
C ARG A 65 -18.56 -16.33 -18.72
N ILE A 66 -18.26 -15.84 -17.52
CA ILE A 66 -16.93 -15.85 -16.92
C ILE A 66 -17.00 -16.38 -15.48
N ASP A 67 -15.97 -17.10 -15.04
CA ASP A 67 -15.91 -17.65 -13.69
C ASP A 67 -15.53 -16.60 -12.64
N GLY A 68 -15.56 -17.00 -11.36
CA GLY A 68 -15.21 -16.10 -10.24
C GLY A 68 -13.77 -15.59 -10.28
N PHE A 69 -12.83 -16.39 -10.81
CA PHE A 69 -11.42 -16.03 -10.88
C PHE A 69 -11.15 -15.00 -11.97
N THR A 70 -11.64 -15.24 -13.19
CA THR A 70 -11.56 -14.27 -14.29
C THR A 70 -12.28 -12.97 -13.93
N ARG A 71 -13.42 -13.02 -13.22
CA ARG A 71 -14.07 -11.82 -12.68
C ARG A 71 -13.19 -11.04 -11.71
N LYS A 72 -12.57 -11.73 -10.75
CA LYS A 72 -11.65 -11.12 -9.77
C LYS A 72 -10.44 -10.48 -10.47
N ASN A 73 -9.90 -11.14 -11.49
CA ASN A 73 -8.78 -10.66 -12.29
C ASN A 73 -9.15 -9.39 -13.08
N ALA A 74 -10.32 -9.39 -13.74
CA ALA A 74 -10.84 -8.22 -14.46
C ALA A 74 -11.37 -7.11 -13.52
N GLY A 75 -11.57 -7.41 -12.23
CA GLY A 75 -12.14 -6.48 -11.24
C GLY A 75 -13.62 -6.15 -11.48
N ILE A 76 -14.39 -7.10 -12.03
CA ILE A 76 -15.78 -6.90 -12.48
C ILE A 76 -16.78 -7.75 -11.68
N ALA A 77 -17.99 -7.24 -11.46
CA ALA A 77 -19.09 -7.97 -10.83
C ALA A 77 -20.02 -8.66 -11.85
N ILE A 78 -20.94 -9.49 -11.37
CA ILE A 78 -21.99 -10.10 -12.21
C ILE A 78 -22.98 -9.01 -12.66
N ASN A 79 -23.50 -9.12 -13.88
CA ASN A 79 -24.40 -8.16 -14.55
C ASN A 79 -23.77 -6.82 -14.93
N GLU A 80 -22.49 -6.60 -14.65
CA GLU A 80 -21.74 -5.48 -15.23
C GLU A 80 -21.35 -5.76 -16.69
N PHE A 81 -20.87 -4.74 -17.39
CA PHE A 81 -20.42 -4.85 -18.77
C PHE A 81 -18.89 -4.88 -18.84
N VAL A 82 -18.37 -5.67 -19.77
CA VAL A 82 -16.93 -5.72 -20.09
C VAL A 82 -16.72 -5.52 -21.58
N VAL A 83 -15.58 -4.93 -21.93
CA VAL A 83 -15.15 -4.84 -23.33
C VAL A 83 -14.29 -6.06 -23.64
N VAL A 84 -14.60 -6.75 -24.72
CA VAL A 84 -13.88 -7.94 -25.18
C VAL A 84 -13.26 -7.65 -26.53
N ARG A 85 -11.98 -8.00 -26.68
CA ARG A 85 -11.24 -7.85 -27.94
C ARG A 85 -10.29 -9.04 -28.19
N PRO A 86 -9.86 -9.30 -29.44
CA PRO A 86 -8.87 -10.33 -29.71
C PRO A 86 -7.55 -10.02 -28.99
N ALA A 87 -6.97 -11.00 -28.29
CA ALA A 87 -5.72 -10.80 -27.55
C ALA A 87 -4.50 -10.93 -28.47
N MET A 88 -3.50 -10.05 -28.27
CA MET A 88 -2.16 -10.26 -28.84
C MET A 88 -1.35 -11.19 -27.94
N VAL A 89 -1.47 -12.49 -28.14
CA VAL A 89 -0.80 -13.51 -27.32
C VAL A 89 0.65 -13.66 -27.73
N ARG A 90 1.56 -13.58 -26.74
CA ARG A 90 2.99 -13.87 -26.93
C ARG A 90 3.40 -15.09 -26.13
N GLU A 91 4.39 -15.84 -26.62
CA GLU A 91 5.00 -16.90 -25.79
C GLU A 91 5.75 -16.28 -24.62
N ALA A 92 5.51 -16.79 -23.42
CA ALA A 92 6.19 -16.29 -22.23
C ALA A 92 7.65 -16.78 -22.20
N LEU A 93 8.60 -15.86 -22.03
CA LEU A 93 10.01 -16.17 -21.81
C LEU A 93 10.26 -16.44 -20.34
N ASN A 94 9.90 -15.48 -19.48
CA ASN A 94 10.01 -15.59 -18.04
C ASN A 94 8.67 -15.23 -17.39
N VAL A 95 8.23 -16.04 -16.43
CA VAL A 95 7.02 -15.78 -15.64
C VAL A 95 7.36 -15.99 -14.18
N THR A 96 7.10 -14.99 -13.36
CA THR A 96 7.25 -15.08 -11.91
C THR A 96 5.87 -15.16 -11.27
N ILE A 97 5.63 -16.21 -10.50
CA ILE A 97 4.37 -16.38 -9.75
C ILE A 97 4.67 -16.62 -8.27
N ALA A 98 3.74 -16.21 -7.43
CA ALA A 98 3.81 -16.40 -5.98
C ALA A 98 2.48 -16.96 -5.47
N PRO A 99 2.50 -17.84 -4.45
CA PRO A 99 1.27 -18.26 -3.77
C PRO A 99 0.55 -17.05 -3.15
N VAL A 100 -0.74 -17.14 -2.86
CA VAL A 100 -1.47 -16.01 -2.24
C VAL A 100 -1.35 -16.03 -0.72
N ASP A 101 -1.59 -17.18 -0.07
CA ASP A 101 -1.73 -17.28 1.39
C ASP A 101 -0.94 -18.46 1.99
N THR A 102 0.02 -19.03 1.25
CA THR A 102 0.69 -20.27 1.67
C THR A 102 2.18 -20.18 1.44
N HIS A 103 2.97 -20.57 2.44
CA HIS A 103 4.40 -20.80 2.26
C HIS A 103 4.61 -22.15 1.60
N LEU A 104 5.37 -22.15 0.51
CA LEU A 104 5.70 -23.36 -0.23
C LEU A 104 7.20 -23.59 -0.17
N SER A 105 7.59 -24.82 0.15
CA SER A 105 8.95 -25.29 -0.10
C SER A 105 9.09 -25.47 -1.60
N VAL A 106 9.77 -24.53 -2.25
CA VAL A 106 9.97 -24.54 -3.70
C VAL A 106 11.30 -25.22 -4.00
N ASP A 107 11.24 -26.36 -4.67
CA ASP A 107 12.36 -26.99 -5.35
C ASP A 107 12.13 -27.00 -6.88
N GLU A 108 13.10 -27.52 -7.63
CA GLU A 108 13.07 -27.55 -9.09
C GLU A 108 11.95 -28.48 -9.62
N ASP A 109 11.75 -29.63 -8.97
CA ASP A 109 10.72 -30.60 -9.33
C ASP A 109 9.32 -30.02 -9.15
N PHE A 110 9.08 -29.31 -8.05
CA PHE A 110 7.83 -28.59 -7.79
C PHE A 110 7.59 -27.48 -8.81
N THR A 111 8.64 -26.73 -9.16
CA THR A 111 8.58 -25.69 -10.19
C THR A 111 8.17 -26.27 -11.55
N ASN A 112 8.78 -27.40 -11.93
CA ASN A 112 8.44 -28.11 -13.15
C ASN A 112 7.01 -28.68 -13.13
N PHE A 113 6.55 -29.19 -11.98
CA PHE A 113 5.19 -29.63 -11.80
C PHE A 113 4.19 -28.48 -12.03
N VAL A 114 4.39 -27.33 -11.39
CA VAL A 114 3.50 -26.17 -11.54
C VAL A 114 3.52 -25.66 -12.98
N LYS A 115 4.70 -25.62 -13.61
CA LYS A 115 4.85 -25.25 -15.02
C LYS A 115 4.04 -26.16 -15.94
N GLU A 116 4.08 -27.48 -15.73
CA GLU A 116 3.30 -28.41 -16.56
C GLU A 116 1.78 -28.24 -16.35
N ARG A 117 1.34 -27.84 -15.14
CA ARG A 117 -0.09 -27.56 -14.87
C ARG A 117 -0.57 -26.22 -15.44
N LEU A 118 0.32 -25.24 -15.55
CA LEU A 118 0.02 -23.93 -16.12
C LEU A 118 0.29 -23.85 -17.63
N LYS A 119 0.84 -24.91 -18.22
CA LYS A 119 1.09 -25.00 -19.64
C LYS A 119 -0.18 -24.77 -20.45
N ASP A 120 -0.01 -24.05 -21.56
CA ASP A 120 -1.09 -23.60 -22.44
C ASP A 120 -2.09 -22.61 -21.82
N ARG A 121 -1.94 -22.23 -20.54
CA ARG A 121 -2.71 -21.12 -19.95
C ARG A 121 -2.17 -19.78 -20.41
N THR A 122 -3.10 -18.84 -20.52
CA THR A 122 -2.81 -17.43 -20.77
C THR A 122 -2.90 -16.66 -19.47
N LEU A 123 -1.95 -15.76 -19.26
CA LEU A 123 -1.80 -15.01 -18.02
C LEU A 123 -1.42 -13.57 -18.35
N VAL A 124 -1.87 -12.66 -17.49
CA VAL A 124 -1.46 -11.26 -17.45
C VAL A 124 -0.84 -10.99 -16.08
N GLU A 125 0.06 -10.01 -16.01
CA GLU A 125 0.63 -9.57 -14.75
C GLU A 125 -0.47 -9.15 -13.74
N GLY A 126 -0.37 -9.71 -12.53
CA GLY A 126 -1.31 -9.55 -11.44
C GLY A 126 -2.57 -10.41 -11.53
N ASP A 127 -2.70 -11.31 -12.50
CA ASP A 127 -3.78 -12.31 -12.53
C ASP A 127 -3.62 -13.32 -11.40
N ALA A 128 -4.74 -13.77 -10.83
CA ALA A 128 -4.78 -14.94 -9.96
C ALA A 128 -5.13 -16.19 -10.77
N THR A 129 -4.38 -17.27 -10.58
CA THR A 129 -4.58 -18.59 -11.19
C THR A 129 -4.56 -19.68 -10.13
N LEU A 130 -5.30 -20.76 -10.36
CA LEU A 130 -5.32 -21.93 -9.49
C LEU A 130 -4.44 -23.03 -10.03
N VAL A 131 -3.70 -23.68 -9.15
CA VAL A 131 -2.95 -24.90 -9.45
C VAL A 131 -3.41 -26.00 -8.51
N THR A 132 -3.98 -27.06 -9.08
CA THR A 132 -4.44 -28.21 -8.31
C THR A 132 -3.25 -29.10 -7.92
N MET A 133 -3.06 -29.32 -6.63
CA MET A 133 -2.00 -30.15 -6.05
C MET A 133 -2.62 -31.12 -5.07
N LEU A 134 -2.48 -32.43 -5.31
CA LEU A 134 -2.98 -33.48 -4.41
C LEU A 134 -4.46 -33.32 -4.01
N GLY A 135 -5.30 -32.84 -4.94
CA GLY A 135 -6.73 -32.60 -4.69
C GLY A 135 -7.06 -31.24 -4.05
N HIS A 136 -6.06 -30.44 -3.70
CA HIS A 136 -6.23 -29.07 -3.20
C HIS A 136 -5.95 -28.04 -4.29
N GLU A 137 -6.75 -26.98 -4.35
CA GLU A 137 -6.52 -25.85 -5.27
C GLU A 137 -5.74 -24.76 -4.55
N ILE A 138 -4.50 -24.52 -4.97
CA ILE A 138 -3.67 -23.48 -4.38
C ILE A 138 -3.69 -22.26 -5.31
N PRO A 139 -4.10 -21.07 -4.83
CA PRO A 139 -4.07 -19.85 -5.60
C PRO A 139 -2.66 -19.28 -5.69
N PHE A 140 -2.30 -18.89 -6.92
CA PHE A 140 -1.08 -18.14 -7.24
C PHE A 140 -1.45 -16.82 -7.90
N VAL A 141 -0.64 -15.81 -7.67
CA VAL A 141 -0.70 -14.53 -8.38
C VAL A 141 0.53 -14.40 -9.28
N VAL A 142 0.29 -13.93 -10.50
CA VAL A 142 1.34 -13.59 -11.45
C VAL A 142 1.97 -12.29 -11.02
N VAL A 143 3.24 -12.31 -10.61
CA VAL A 143 3.95 -11.13 -10.13
C VAL A 143 4.55 -10.36 -11.30
N LYS A 144 5.10 -11.08 -12.29
CA LYS A 144 5.77 -10.48 -13.45
C LYS A 144 5.72 -11.41 -14.66
N THR A 145 5.58 -10.84 -15.85
CA THR A 145 5.65 -11.56 -17.13
C THR A 145 6.61 -10.88 -18.10
N GLU A 146 7.41 -11.67 -18.81
CA GLU A 146 8.27 -11.21 -19.90
C GLU A 146 7.96 -12.01 -21.16
N PRO A 147 7.51 -11.38 -22.27
CA PRO A 147 7.22 -9.95 -22.44
C PRO A 147 5.98 -9.46 -21.65
N PHE A 148 5.83 -8.14 -21.50
CA PHE A 148 4.63 -7.55 -20.88
C PHE A 148 3.39 -7.76 -21.77
N GLY A 149 2.23 -7.97 -21.14
CA GLY A 149 0.93 -8.16 -21.79
C GLY A 149 0.38 -9.57 -21.61
N VAL A 150 -0.46 -10.01 -22.55
CA VAL A 150 -1.04 -11.35 -22.54
C VAL A 150 0.01 -12.36 -22.99
N VAL A 151 0.44 -13.22 -22.07
CA VAL A 151 1.44 -14.26 -22.36
C VAL A 151 0.87 -15.66 -22.20
N LYS A 152 1.33 -16.58 -23.04
CA LYS A 152 1.02 -18.01 -22.96
C LYS A 152 2.21 -18.79 -22.43
N ILE A 153 1.99 -19.61 -21.41
CA ILE A 153 3.04 -20.49 -20.88
C ILE A 153 3.26 -21.65 -21.84
N THR A 154 4.52 -21.84 -22.26
CA THR A 154 4.95 -22.95 -23.12
C THR A 154 6.04 -23.76 -22.43
N LYS A 155 6.50 -24.84 -23.07
CA LYS A 155 7.62 -25.65 -22.57
C LYS A 155 8.92 -24.84 -22.43
N LYS A 156 9.09 -23.78 -23.23
CA LYS A 156 10.29 -22.93 -23.25
C LYS A 156 10.29 -21.85 -22.15
N THR A 157 9.14 -21.59 -21.53
CA THR A 157 9.00 -20.58 -20.48
C THR A 157 9.81 -20.95 -19.25
N ASN A 158 10.64 -20.05 -18.75
CA ASN A 158 11.24 -20.18 -17.42
C ASN A 158 10.23 -19.69 -16.37
N LEU A 159 9.76 -20.63 -15.55
CA LEU A 159 8.85 -20.32 -14.46
C LEU A 159 9.67 -20.10 -13.19
N ASN A 160 9.54 -18.93 -12.59
CA ASN A 160 10.13 -18.62 -11.30
C ASN A 160 9.03 -18.67 -10.23
N LEU A 161 9.06 -19.72 -9.39
CA LEU A 161 8.15 -19.86 -8.26
C LEU A 161 8.75 -19.19 -7.03
N LEU A 162 7.99 -18.29 -6.44
CA LEU A 162 8.40 -17.64 -5.21
C LEU A 162 7.90 -18.46 -4.00
N PRO A 163 8.73 -18.69 -2.97
CA PRO A 163 8.37 -19.52 -1.82
C PRO A 163 7.45 -18.81 -0.80
N LYS A 164 7.28 -17.49 -0.96
CA LYS A 164 6.50 -16.64 -0.06
C LYS A 164 5.30 -16.04 -0.78
N PRO A 165 4.22 -15.75 -0.04
CA PRO A 165 3.02 -15.20 -0.64
C PRO A 165 3.26 -13.85 -1.32
N ALA A 166 2.52 -13.56 -2.39
CA ALA A 166 2.65 -12.32 -3.15
C ALA A 166 2.44 -11.06 -2.28
N PHE A 167 1.60 -11.19 -1.24
CA PHE A 167 1.32 -10.14 -0.27
C PHE A 167 2.56 -9.73 0.54
N ASP A 168 3.44 -10.69 0.86
CA ASP A 168 4.72 -10.44 1.54
C ASP A 168 5.77 -9.76 0.64
N MET A 169 5.51 -9.59 -0.67
CA MET A 169 6.47 -8.96 -1.60
C MET A 169 6.16 -7.51 -1.93
N LEU A 170 4.90 -7.10 -1.81
CA LEU A 170 4.57 -5.68 -1.77
C LEU A 170 5.07 -5.03 -0.46
N ILE A 171 5.45 -5.86 0.52
CA ILE A 171 5.88 -5.48 1.87
C ILE A 171 7.16 -6.25 2.22
N GLU A 172 8.32 -5.86 1.67
CA GLU A 172 9.61 -5.77 2.39
C GLU A 172 10.80 -5.60 1.42
N PRO A 173 11.88 -4.93 1.87
CA PRO A 173 13.08 -5.74 2.04
C PRO A 173 13.57 -5.79 3.50
N GLN A 174 13.66 -7.05 3.94
CA GLN A 174 14.54 -7.67 4.92
C GLN A 174 14.13 -7.61 6.40
N SER A 175 13.47 -8.70 6.81
CA SER A 175 13.92 -9.68 7.82
C SER A 175 13.27 -9.59 9.21
N GLY A 176 12.31 -10.46 9.52
CA GLY A 176 12.12 -10.92 10.90
C GLY A 176 10.69 -10.96 11.39
N LYS A 177 10.07 -12.15 11.26
CA LYS A 177 9.01 -12.73 12.09
C LYS A 177 7.81 -11.81 12.41
N SER A 178 6.77 -11.86 11.59
CA SER A 178 5.41 -11.50 12.02
C SER A 178 4.69 -12.74 12.57
N LYS A 179 4.11 -12.58 13.76
CA LYS A 179 3.10 -13.47 14.35
C LYS A 179 1.76 -13.20 13.68
N ASP A 180 0.99 -14.27 13.50
CA ASP A 180 -0.42 -14.28 13.08
C ASP A 180 -1.22 -13.15 13.72
N PHE A 181 -1.89 -12.34 12.89
CA PHE A 181 -2.96 -11.43 13.33
C PHE A 181 -4.12 -11.51 12.33
N GLY A 182 -5.32 -11.77 12.85
CA GLY A 182 -6.51 -12.10 12.07
C GLY A 182 -7.03 -10.96 11.18
N VAL A 183 -7.69 -11.38 10.10
CA VAL A 183 -8.23 -10.60 8.96
C VAL A 183 -9.21 -9.47 9.36
N SER A 184 -9.77 -9.48 10.58
CA SER A 184 -10.63 -8.39 11.07
C SER A 184 -9.86 -7.17 11.58
N ALA A 185 -8.61 -7.35 12.03
CA ALA A 185 -7.77 -6.26 12.51
C ALA A 185 -7.08 -5.50 11.36
N SER A 186 -6.81 -6.17 10.23
CA SER A 186 -6.14 -5.55 9.08
C SER A 186 -7.02 -4.55 8.33
N LEU A 187 -8.32 -4.82 8.18
CA LEU A 187 -9.26 -3.89 7.54
C LEU A 187 -9.49 -2.63 8.37
N ALA A 188 -9.65 -2.77 9.69
CA ALA A 188 -9.78 -1.63 10.59
C ALA A 188 -8.50 -0.77 10.64
N PHE A 189 -7.34 -1.42 10.54
CA PHE A 189 -6.04 -0.73 10.51
C PHE A 189 -5.83 0.03 9.19
N GLU A 190 -6.19 -0.56 8.04
CA GLU A 190 -6.13 0.11 6.74
C GLU A 190 -7.08 1.34 6.69
N GLU A 191 -8.27 1.21 7.27
CA GLU A 191 -9.26 2.29 7.31
C GLU A 191 -8.78 3.49 8.17
N GLU A 192 -8.11 3.22 9.30
CA GLU A 192 -7.53 4.25 10.16
C GLU A 192 -6.41 5.03 9.45
N ARG A 193 -5.55 4.34 8.68
CA ARG A 193 -4.49 5.01 7.91
C ARG A 193 -5.03 5.92 6.84
N ARG A 194 -6.06 5.47 6.12
CA ARG A 194 -6.74 6.30 5.11
C ARG A 194 -7.35 7.55 5.74
N LYS A 195 -7.94 7.45 6.93
CA LYS A 195 -8.44 8.61 7.69
C LYS A 195 -7.32 9.60 8.06
N GLN A 196 -6.15 9.10 8.49
CA GLN A 196 -4.99 9.96 8.77
C GLN A 196 -4.52 10.73 7.52
N VAL A 197 -4.46 10.05 6.37
CA VAL A 197 -4.10 10.69 5.08
C VAL A 197 -5.14 11.74 4.69
N LEU A 198 -6.44 11.43 4.78
CA LEU A 198 -7.51 12.39 4.47
C LEU A 198 -7.46 13.63 5.37
N ASN A 199 -7.17 13.46 6.66
CA ASN A 199 -6.99 14.58 7.58
C ASN A 199 -5.78 15.45 7.18
N PHE A 200 -4.65 14.83 6.83
CA PHE A 200 -3.48 15.55 6.33
C PHE A 200 -3.79 16.34 5.05
N LEU A 201 -4.46 15.70 4.08
CA LEU A 201 -4.83 16.33 2.80
C LEU A 201 -5.82 17.49 3.01
N SER A 202 -6.80 17.32 3.90
CA SER A 202 -7.76 18.38 4.26
C SER A 202 -7.04 19.64 4.78
N VAL A 203 -6.05 19.46 5.66
CA VAL A 203 -5.25 20.57 6.21
C VAL A 203 -4.41 21.21 5.12
N LYS A 204 -3.71 20.42 4.29
CA LYS A 204 -2.83 20.94 3.22
C LYS A 204 -3.60 21.62 2.10
N ALA A 205 -4.77 21.11 1.73
CA ALA A 205 -5.65 21.73 0.75
C ALA A 205 -6.31 23.02 1.27
N GLY A 206 -6.29 23.26 2.58
CA GLY A 206 -6.87 24.44 3.21
C GLY A 206 -8.39 24.45 3.23
N LEU A 207 -9.03 23.26 3.23
CA LEU A 207 -10.49 23.13 3.11
C LEU A 207 -11.23 23.44 4.42
N GLY A 208 -10.57 23.28 5.57
CA GLY A 208 -11.16 23.58 6.88
C GLY A 208 -12.35 22.69 7.29
N ILE A 209 -12.60 21.61 6.53
CA ILE A 209 -13.63 20.59 6.78
C ILE A 209 -13.04 19.20 6.55
N PRO A 210 -13.43 18.19 7.34
CA PRO A 210 -12.93 16.83 7.17
C PRO A 210 -13.34 16.28 5.80
N MET A 211 -12.35 15.84 5.03
CA MET A 211 -12.57 15.21 3.74
C MET A 211 -12.99 13.75 3.87
N GLN A 212 -13.85 13.31 2.95
CA GLN A 212 -14.18 11.90 2.77
C GLN A 212 -13.62 11.38 1.44
N GLU A 213 -13.40 10.07 1.33
CA GLU A 213 -12.97 9.47 0.06
C GLU A 213 -14.00 9.76 -1.06
N SER A 214 -15.29 9.89 -0.73
CA SER A 214 -16.35 10.26 -1.66
C SER A 214 -16.03 11.53 -2.45
N ASP A 215 -15.37 12.50 -1.81
CA ASP A 215 -15.05 13.83 -2.36
C ASP A 215 -13.92 13.78 -3.40
N CYS A 216 -13.19 12.66 -3.46
CA CYS A 216 -12.05 12.45 -4.33
C CYS A 216 -12.43 11.69 -5.60
N SER A 217 -11.70 11.92 -6.70
CA SER A 217 -11.77 11.12 -7.92
C SER A 217 -11.26 9.69 -7.68
N LEU A 218 -11.60 8.75 -8.58
CA LEU A 218 -11.13 7.36 -8.47
C LEU A 218 -9.60 7.26 -8.48
N GLU A 219 -8.92 8.13 -9.23
CA GLU A 219 -7.46 8.19 -9.29
C GLU A 219 -6.86 8.74 -7.99
N GLN A 220 -7.43 9.81 -7.45
CA GLN A 220 -7.03 10.39 -6.16
C GLN A 220 -7.24 9.39 -5.00
N ARG A 221 -8.32 8.61 -5.02
CA ARG A 221 -8.54 7.53 -4.03
C ARG A 221 -7.45 6.46 -4.07
N ARG A 222 -6.93 6.12 -5.26
CA ARG A 222 -5.81 5.18 -5.38
C ARG A 222 -4.54 5.78 -4.80
N GLU A 223 -4.25 7.05 -5.07
CA GLU A 223 -3.10 7.74 -4.48
C GLU A 223 -3.19 7.86 -2.95
N ILE A 224 -4.39 8.12 -2.39
CA ILE A 224 -4.64 8.07 -0.95
C ILE A 224 -4.26 6.68 -0.38
N GLY A 225 -4.62 5.61 -1.06
CA GLY A 225 -4.23 4.25 -0.70
C GLY A 225 -2.71 4.06 -0.68
N HIS A 226 -2.00 4.56 -1.69
CA HIS A 226 -0.53 4.51 -1.73
C HIS A 226 0.12 5.32 -0.60
N LEU A 227 -0.42 6.50 -0.26
CA LEU A 227 0.06 7.30 0.87
C LEU A 227 -0.23 6.63 2.22
N ALA A 228 -1.35 5.93 2.36
CA ALA A 228 -1.70 5.17 3.56
C ALA A 228 -0.71 4.02 3.79
N LEU A 229 -0.35 3.28 2.74
CA LEU A 229 0.70 2.26 2.78
C LEU A 229 2.07 2.87 3.14
N CYS A 230 2.38 4.05 2.62
CA CYS A 230 3.62 4.75 2.95
C CYS A 230 3.72 5.10 4.44
N LEU A 231 2.64 5.54 5.07
CA LEU A 231 2.58 5.78 6.52
C LEU A 231 2.76 4.49 7.33
N GLU A 232 2.16 3.40 6.87
CA GLU A 232 2.30 2.09 7.51
C GLU A 232 3.76 1.61 7.50
N GLU A 233 4.43 1.69 6.35
CA GLU A 233 5.86 1.33 6.26
C GLU A 233 6.74 2.20 7.16
N ARG A 234 6.47 3.50 7.23
CA ARG A 234 7.19 4.42 8.12
C ARG A 234 7.05 3.99 9.58
N GLU A 235 5.85 3.66 10.03
CA GLU A 235 5.63 3.21 11.40
C GLU A 235 6.30 1.86 11.70
N TYR A 236 6.31 0.95 10.73
CA TYR A 236 7.06 -0.29 10.83
C TYR A 236 8.56 -0.03 11.09
N TYR A 237 9.19 0.85 10.30
CA TYR A 237 10.59 1.20 10.52
C TYR A 237 10.84 1.88 11.86
N LEU A 238 9.93 2.75 12.32
CA LEU A 238 10.00 3.37 13.64
C LEU A 238 9.90 2.36 14.78
N LYS A 239 9.00 1.37 14.65
CA LYS A 239 8.86 0.29 15.63
C LYS A 239 10.13 -0.54 15.72
N ARG A 240 10.68 -0.91 14.56
CA ARG A 240 11.93 -1.67 14.48
C ARG A 240 13.13 -0.89 15.04
N LEU A 241 13.18 0.42 14.81
CA LEU A 241 14.19 1.28 15.37
C LEU A 241 14.16 1.26 16.91
N LYS A 242 12.98 1.29 17.52
CA LYS A 242 12.82 1.14 18.98
C LYS A 242 13.31 -0.23 19.48
N GLU A 243 13.04 -1.31 18.74
CA GLU A 243 13.51 -2.66 19.08
C GLU A 243 15.04 -2.78 19.02
N VAL A 244 15.66 -2.18 18.00
CA VAL A 244 17.13 -2.11 17.85
C VAL A 244 17.75 -1.32 18.99
N GLU A 245 17.17 -0.18 19.38
CA GLU A 245 17.65 0.63 20.50
C GLU A 245 17.53 -0.12 21.85
N ASN A 246 16.40 -0.78 22.09
CA ASN A 246 16.20 -1.59 23.28
C ASN A 246 17.19 -2.77 23.34
N SER A 247 17.46 -3.41 22.19
CA SER A 247 18.42 -4.50 22.08
C SER A 247 19.85 -4.03 22.34
N LYS A 248 20.25 -2.87 21.80
CA LYS A 248 21.56 -2.25 22.07
C LYS A 248 21.73 -1.96 23.56
N LYS A 249 20.71 -1.41 24.22
CA LYS A 249 20.72 -1.12 25.66
C LYS A 249 20.84 -2.40 26.49
N SER A 250 20.10 -3.45 26.13
CA SER A 250 20.13 -4.75 26.80
C SER A 250 21.51 -5.42 26.71
N VAL A 251 22.10 -5.47 25.50
CA VAL A 251 23.44 -6.04 25.29
C VAL A 251 24.51 -5.23 26.03
N SER A 252 24.43 -3.90 26.00
CA SER A 252 25.36 -3.05 26.75
C SER A 252 25.31 -3.33 28.25
N ASN A 253 24.11 -3.52 28.81
CA ASN A 253 23.94 -3.83 30.23
C ASN A 253 24.49 -5.22 30.57
N TRP A 254 24.15 -6.25 29.79
CA TRP A 254 24.61 -7.62 30.02
C TRP A 254 26.13 -7.76 29.98
N VAL A 255 26.78 -7.13 28.99
CA VAL A 255 28.24 -7.18 28.88
C VAL A 255 28.89 -6.39 30.00
N GLY A 256 28.35 -5.22 30.37
CA GLY A 256 28.84 -4.44 31.50
C GLY A 256 28.78 -5.20 32.83
N THR A 257 27.64 -5.80 33.14
CA THR A 257 27.43 -6.57 34.37
C THR A 257 28.28 -7.85 34.40
N GLY A 258 28.36 -8.58 33.28
CA GLY A 258 29.15 -9.82 33.20
C GLY A 258 30.65 -9.59 33.39
N VAL A 259 31.21 -8.52 32.81
CA VAL A 259 32.62 -8.14 33.00
C VAL A 259 32.88 -7.72 34.45
N PHE A 260 31.97 -6.96 35.04
CA PHE A 260 32.09 -6.52 36.44
C PHE A 260 32.13 -7.73 37.39
N ILE A 261 31.25 -8.73 37.19
CA ILE A 261 31.23 -9.95 37.98
C ILE A 261 32.52 -10.77 37.79
N LEU A 262 32.94 -11.00 36.54
CA LEU A 262 34.17 -11.75 36.24
C LEU A 262 35.41 -11.08 36.85
N PHE A 263 35.47 -9.74 36.80
CA PHE A 263 36.53 -8.96 37.43
C PHE A 263 36.55 -9.14 38.96
N PHE A 264 35.40 -8.99 39.62
CA PHE A 264 35.28 -9.19 41.07
C PHE A 264 35.64 -10.62 41.49
N VAL A 265 35.16 -11.63 40.76
CA VAL A 265 35.49 -13.03 41.01
C VAL A 265 37.00 -13.26 40.88
N SER A 266 37.62 -12.72 39.83
CA SER A 266 39.08 -12.82 39.64
C SER A 266 39.86 -12.15 40.78
N MET A 267 39.41 -10.97 41.25
CA MET A 267 40.03 -10.28 42.39
C MET A 267 39.91 -11.10 43.69
N ILE A 268 38.76 -11.74 43.92
CA ILE A 268 38.54 -12.61 45.08
C ILE A 268 39.50 -13.82 45.04
N PHE A 269 39.65 -14.48 43.89
CA PHE A 269 40.59 -15.61 43.76
C PHE A 269 42.05 -15.18 43.98
N VAL A 270 42.44 -14.03 43.44
CA VAL A 270 43.76 -13.44 43.67
C VAL A 270 43.96 -13.11 45.16
N PHE A 271 42.96 -12.50 45.80
CA PHE A 271 43.01 -12.15 47.23
C PHE A 271 43.11 -13.38 48.13
N ILE A 272 42.31 -14.44 47.85
CA ILE A 272 42.40 -15.73 48.56
C ILE A 272 43.79 -16.36 48.35
N GLY A 273 44.32 -16.32 47.13
CA GLY A 273 45.67 -16.81 46.81
C GLY A 273 46.74 -16.07 47.61
N ILE A 274 46.64 -14.74 47.70
CA ILE A 274 47.54 -13.89 48.49
C ILE A 274 47.43 -14.20 49.98
N LEU A 275 46.23 -14.31 50.55
CA LEU A 275 46.03 -14.67 51.96
C LEU A 275 46.65 -16.04 52.30
N ARG A 276 46.46 -17.02 51.41
CA ARG A 276 47.00 -18.38 51.57
C ARG A 276 48.52 -18.43 51.42
N PHE A 277 49.09 -17.55 50.60
CA PHE A 277 50.53 -17.41 50.38
C PHE A 277 51.23 -16.62 51.52
N LEU A 278 50.56 -15.59 52.05
CA LEU A 278 51.04 -14.80 53.19
C LEU A 278 51.13 -15.61 54.48
N ALA A 279 50.26 -16.62 54.64
CA ALA A 279 50.33 -17.56 55.75
C ALA A 279 51.58 -18.46 55.71
N PHE A 280 52.37 -18.44 54.63
CA PHE A 280 53.44 -19.41 54.38
C PHE A 280 54.86 -18.82 54.36
N LEU A 281 55.07 -17.51 54.26
CA LEU A 281 56.42 -16.95 54.03
C LEU A 281 56.66 -15.56 54.66
N GLU A 282 57.82 -15.40 55.31
CA GLU A 282 58.45 -14.09 55.56
C GLU A 282 59.03 -13.56 54.24
N ILE A 283 58.39 -12.57 53.60
CA ILE A 283 58.77 -12.08 52.26
C ILE A 283 59.11 -10.58 52.29
N SER A 284 60.21 -10.23 51.60
CA SER A 284 60.70 -8.86 51.35
C SER A 284 59.83 -8.05 50.37
N LEU A 285 59.77 -6.72 50.59
CA LEU A 285 58.94 -5.72 49.89
C LEU A 285 59.07 -5.75 48.35
N THR A 286 60.22 -6.15 47.80
CA THR A 286 60.47 -6.18 46.35
C THR A 286 59.70 -7.28 45.62
N LYS A 287 59.48 -8.43 46.27
CA LYS A 287 58.69 -9.53 45.71
C LYS A 287 57.20 -9.19 45.66
N TRP A 288 56.73 -8.35 46.59
CA TRP A 288 55.35 -7.83 46.61
C TRP A 288 55.03 -6.93 45.41
N ILE A 289 55.96 -6.02 45.06
CA ILE A 289 55.80 -5.12 43.90
C ILE A 289 55.72 -5.92 42.59
N PHE A 290 56.49 -7.00 42.47
CA PHE A 290 56.48 -7.85 41.28
C PHE A 290 55.14 -8.59 41.09
N ILE A 291 54.58 -9.13 42.18
CA ILE A 291 53.28 -9.80 42.17
C ILE A 291 52.15 -8.80 41.85
N LEU A 292 52.19 -7.60 42.44
CA LEU A 292 51.21 -6.55 42.18
C LEU A 292 51.21 -6.13 40.70
N ASN A 293 52.39 -5.93 40.11
CA ASN A 293 52.53 -5.60 38.69
C ASN A 293 52.05 -6.75 37.79
N MET A 294 52.31 -8.00 38.15
CA MET A 294 51.84 -9.16 37.38
C MET A 294 50.31 -9.28 37.38
N ILE A 295 49.66 -8.99 38.53
CA ILE A 295 48.20 -8.97 38.66
C ILE A 295 47.58 -7.85 37.82
N ILE A 296 48.16 -6.65 37.83
CA ILE A 296 47.71 -5.52 37.00
C ILE A 296 47.82 -5.88 35.50
N PHE A 297 48.91 -6.54 35.10
CA PHE A 297 49.14 -6.94 33.72
C PHE A 297 48.17 -8.04 33.25
N LEU A 298 47.92 -9.04 34.10
CA LEU A 298 46.98 -10.13 33.81
C LEU A 298 45.51 -9.67 33.85
N GLY A 299 45.16 -8.72 34.72
CA GLY A 299 43.80 -8.17 34.82
C GLY A 299 43.43 -7.16 33.73
N GLY A 300 44.42 -6.46 33.14
CA GLY A 300 44.17 -5.42 32.13
C GLY A 300 43.80 -5.95 30.74
N VAL A 301 44.39 -7.06 30.31
CA VAL A 301 44.21 -7.62 28.95
C VAL A 301 42.76 -8.04 28.67
N PRO A 302 42.04 -8.73 29.58
CA PRO A 302 40.63 -9.09 29.39
C PRO A 302 39.69 -7.87 29.27
N PHE A 303 40.00 -6.78 29.97
CA PHE A 303 39.19 -5.56 29.95
C PHE A 303 39.26 -4.86 28.59
N ILE A 304 40.46 -4.78 28.01
CA ILE A 304 40.70 -4.20 26.68
C ILE A 304 39.99 -5.03 25.59
N LEU A 305 40.12 -6.36 25.63
CA LEU A 305 39.43 -7.27 24.71
C LEU A 305 37.91 -7.11 24.79
N THR A 306 37.36 -7.01 25.99
CA THR A 306 35.91 -6.84 26.15
C THR A 306 35.44 -5.47 25.66
N PHE A 307 36.19 -4.41 25.93
CA PHE A 307 35.90 -3.07 25.39
C PHE A 307 35.90 -3.06 23.85
N ILE A 308 36.86 -3.76 23.22
CA ILE A 308 36.92 -3.91 21.75
C ILE A 308 35.69 -4.65 21.23
N VAL A 309 35.25 -5.73 21.89
CA VAL A 309 34.06 -6.50 21.51
C VAL A 309 32.79 -5.65 21.66
N VAL A 310 32.61 -4.95 22.78
CA VAL A 310 31.47 -4.03 23.01
C VAL A 310 31.44 -2.94 21.94
N ARG A 311 32.59 -2.34 21.61
CA ARG A 311 32.69 -1.31 20.58
C ARG A 311 32.37 -1.85 19.18
N LYS A 312 32.80 -3.07 18.86
CA LYS A 312 32.53 -3.73 17.58
C LYS A 312 31.05 -4.09 17.44
N VAL A 313 30.44 -4.62 18.50
CA VAL A 313 29.01 -4.94 18.56
C VAL A 313 28.17 -3.67 18.51
N GLY A 314 28.54 -2.62 19.26
CA GLY A 314 27.88 -1.32 19.23
C GLY A 314 27.85 -0.69 17.84
N ARG A 315 28.98 -0.76 17.11
CA ARG A 315 29.07 -0.28 15.72
C ARG A 315 28.08 -0.97 14.78
N LYS A 316 27.81 -2.27 14.98
CA LYS A 316 26.82 -3.00 14.17
C LYS A 316 25.40 -2.44 14.36
N TYR A 317 25.01 -2.20 15.62
CA TYR A 317 23.71 -1.60 15.95
C TYR A 317 23.60 -0.15 15.44
N ASP A 318 24.70 0.62 15.45
CA ASP A 318 24.71 1.99 14.94
C ASP A 318 24.50 2.05 13.42
N VAL A 319 25.10 1.12 12.67
CA VAL A 319 24.88 1.02 11.21
C VAL A 319 23.43 0.63 10.90
N GLU A 320 22.87 -0.35 11.62
CA GLU A 320 21.47 -0.76 11.44
C GLU A 320 20.49 0.38 11.77
N LYS A 321 20.76 1.12 12.86
CA LYS A 321 19.98 2.31 13.21
C LYS A 321 20.05 3.39 12.13
N GLN A 322 21.23 3.68 11.60
CA GLN A 322 21.39 4.68 10.52
C GLN A 322 20.60 4.28 9.26
N LEU A 323 20.64 3.01 8.89
CA LEU A 323 19.87 2.49 7.75
C LEU A 323 18.36 2.64 7.96
N LEU A 324 17.86 2.31 9.15
CA LEU A 324 16.43 2.46 9.48
C LEU A 324 16.00 3.92 9.49
N LEU A 325 16.81 4.83 10.04
CA LEU A 325 16.55 6.27 10.00
C LEU A 325 16.48 6.78 8.57
N GLN A 326 17.41 6.37 7.71
CA GLN A 326 17.41 6.75 6.31
C GLN A 326 16.11 6.32 5.62
N LYS A 327 15.64 5.09 5.86
CA LYS A 327 14.36 4.60 5.32
C LYS A 327 13.16 5.40 5.84
N VAL A 328 13.14 5.74 7.13
CA VAL A 328 12.09 6.60 7.72
C VAL A 328 12.06 7.98 7.06
N GLU A 329 13.22 8.61 6.91
CA GLU A 329 13.34 9.93 6.27
C GLU A 329 12.93 9.90 4.80
N GLU A 330 13.28 8.85 4.08
CA GLU A 330 12.87 8.65 2.68
C GLU A 330 11.35 8.54 2.55
N ARG A 331 10.71 7.74 3.42
CA ARG A 331 9.25 7.60 3.43
C ARG A 331 8.55 8.89 3.86
N GLU A 332 9.07 9.58 4.87
CA GLU A 332 8.53 10.89 5.28
C GLU A 332 8.60 11.90 4.14
N ARG A 333 9.76 12.00 3.45
CA ARG A 333 9.94 12.92 2.34
C ARG A 333 8.97 12.61 1.19
N TYR A 334 8.86 11.34 0.83
CA TYR A 334 7.90 10.90 -0.19
C TYR A 334 6.47 11.26 0.19
N PHE A 335 6.07 10.99 1.45
CA PHE A 335 4.74 11.31 1.96
C PHE A 335 4.43 12.80 1.89
N GLN A 336 5.38 13.66 2.31
CA GLN A 336 5.19 15.12 2.26
C GLN A 336 5.07 15.61 0.81
N THR A 337 6.01 15.24 -0.06
CA THR A 337 6.01 15.72 -1.46
C THR A 337 4.79 15.24 -2.22
N LYS A 338 4.48 13.94 -2.19
CA LYS A 338 3.31 13.40 -2.90
C LYS A 338 2.00 13.82 -2.26
N GLY A 339 1.97 13.94 -0.94
CA GLY A 339 0.81 14.44 -0.23
C GLY A 339 0.47 15.90 -0.58
N GLU A 340 1.48 16.76 -0.76
CA GLU A 340 1.27 18.14 -1.21
C GLU A 340 0.76 18.21 -2.66
N GLU A 341 1.38 17.48 -3.58
CA GLU A 341 0.92 17.38 -4.98
C GLU A 341 -0.54 16.90 -5.07
N LEU A 342 -0.89 15.88 -4.28
CA LEU A 342 -2.24 15.34 -4.23
C LEU A 342 -3.23 16.34 -3.60
N ALA A 343 -2.83 17.04 -2.54
CA ALA A 343 -3.67 18.07 -1.91
C ALA A 343 -3.99 19.21 -2.89
N ASP A 344 -3.01 19.66 -3.68
CA ASP A 344 -3.21 20.67 -4.73
C ASP A 344 -4.11 20.15 -5.86
N SER A 345 -3.91 18.91 -6.28
CA SER A 345 -4.77 18.23 -7.26
C SER A 345 -6.22 18.14 -6.78
N ILE A 346 -6.43 17.75 -5.53
CA ILE A 346 -7.75 17.66 -4.90
C ILE A 346 -8.37 19.05 -4.77
N LYS A 347 -7.62 20.04 -4.30
CA LYS A 347 -8.11 21.43 -4.20
C LYS A 347 -8.60 21.92 -5.57
N LYS A 348 -7.82 21.70 -6.63
CA LYS A 348 -8.21 22.04 -7.99
C LYS A 348 -9.45 21.26 -8.44
N TYR A 349 -9.50 19.96 -8.17
CA TYR A 349 -10.64 19.11 -8.51
C TYR A 349 -11.93 19.56 -7.81
N ILE A 350 -11.87 19.90 -6.53
CA ILE A 350 -13.02 20.38 -5.77
C ILE A 350 -13.49 21.76 -6.28
N LEU A 351 -12.56 22.66 -6.59
CA LEU A 351 -12.90 24.00 -7.11
C LEU A 351 -13.48 23.96 -8.54
N THR A 352 -13.19 22.91 -9.31
CA THR A 352 -13.61 22.79 -10.72
C THR A 352 -14.76 21.82 -10.92
N SER A 353 -14.88 20.79 -10.08
CA SER A 353 -15.99 19.86 -10.13
C SER A 353 -17.19 20.47 -9.40
N SER A 354 -18.18 20.86 -10.18
CA SER A 354 -19.48 21.39 -9.73
C SER A 354 -20.29 20.30 -9.02
N ARG A 355 -19.76 19.68 -7.96
CA ARG A 355 -20.49 18.65 -7.21
C ARG A 355 -21.51 19.31 -6.29
N PRO A 356 -22.82 19.00 -6.43
CA PRO A 356 -23.89 19.63 -5.66
C PRO A 356 -23.72 19.51 -4.14
N GLU A 357 -23.07 18.45 -3.66
CA GLU A 357 -22.87 18.16 -2.23
C GLU A 357 -21.84 19.09 -1.58
N PHE A 358 -20.72 19.34 -2.26
CA PHE A 358 -19.73 20.33 -1.80
C PHE A 358 -20.29 21.75 -1.89
N PHE A 359 -21.04 22.05 -2.96
CA PHE A 359 -21.73 23.34 -3.07
C PHE A 359 -22.76 23.52 -1.95
N ARG A 360 -23.52 22.48 -1.57
CA ARG A 360 -24.42 22.49 -0.40
C ARG A 360 -23.67 22.68 0.92
N ALA A 361 -22.53 22.02 1.11
CA ALA A 361 -21.71 22.16 2.31
C ALA A 361 -21.09 23.57 2.42
N PHE A 362 -20.60 24.11 1.29
CA PHE A 362 -20.12 25.48 1.17
C PHE A 362 -21.24 26.49 1.45
N LEU A 363 -22.42 26.31 0.87
CA LEU A 363 -23.59 27.15 1.11
C LEU A 363 -24.04 27.09 2.58
N LYS A 364 -24.05 25.91 3.20
CA LYS A 364 -24.38 25.74 4.62
C LYS A 364 -23.35 26.43 5.53
N ALA A 365 -22.06 26.33 5.21
CA ALA A 365 -21.00 27.04 5.93
C ALA A 365 -21.06 28.56 5.74
N ALA A 366 -21.45 29.02 4.55
CA ALA A 366 -21.70 30.42 4.23
C ALA A 366 -22.93 30.98 4.96
N GLU A 367 -23.97 30.17 5.15
CA GLU A 367 -25.18 30.48 5.92
C GLU A 367 -24.89 30.53 7.44
N GLU A 368 -24.18 29.54 7.97
CA GLU A 368 -23.82 29.47 9.41
C GLU A 368 -22.85 30.59 9.84
N LYS A 369 -21.93 31.01 8.96
CA LYS A 369 -20.94 32.06 9.27
C LYS A 369 -21.35 33.46 8.84
N GLY A 370 -22.41 33.60 8.04
CA GLY A 370 -22.85 34.85 7.44
C GLY A 370 -21.81 35.43 6.48
N VAL A 371 -22.08 35.35 5.16
CA VAL A 371 -21.24 36.06 4.18
C VAL A 371 -21.63 37.54 4.19
N VAL A 372 -20.86 38.37 4.89
CA VAL A 372 -21.01 39.83 4.83
C VAL A 372 -20.34 40.33 3.56
N LEU A 373 -21.14 40.65 2.54
CA LEU A 373 -20.67 41.39 1.37
C LEU A 373 -20.35 42.82 1.82
N LYS A 374 -19.06 43.15 1.98
CA LYS A 374 -18.62 44.50 2.38
C LYS A 374 -18.90 45.56 1.29
N THR A 375 -18.93 45.13 0.03
CA THR A 375 -19.12 45.99 -1.12
C THR A 375 -20.05 45.33 -2.15
N LEU A 376 -20.91 46.15 -2.77
CA LEU A 376 -21.87 45.72 -3.79
C LEU A 376 -21.74 46.64 -5.01
N GLU A 377 -21.47 46.07 -6.17
CA GLU A 377 -21.41 46.84 -7.42
C GLU A 377 -22.82 47.08 -7.97
N CYS A 378 -23.16 48.34 -8.26
CA CYS A 378 -24.47 48.67 -8.80
C CYS A 378 -24.60 48.16 -10.25
N PRO A 379 -25.59 47.31 -10.57
CA PRO A 379 -25.74 46.74 -11.91
C PRO A 379 -26.11 47.77 -12.99
N ASN A 380 -26.52 48.98 -12.60
CA ASN A 380 -26.93 50.03 -13.52
C ASN A 380 -25.83 51.05 -13.84
N CYS A 381 -24.87 51.27 -12.94
CA CYS A 381 -23.84 52.30 -13.13
C CYS A 381 -22.44 51.87 -12.68
N SER A 382 -22.26 50.59 -12.30
CA SER A 382 -21.02 50.02 -11.79
C SER A 382 -20.42 50.73 -10.57
N GLY A 383 -21.22 51.56 -9.88
CA GLY A 383 -20.79 52.25 -8.67
C GLY A 383 -20.69 51.28 -7.49
N ILE A 384 -19.58 51.29 -6.77
CA ILE A 384 -19.33 50.40 -5.62
C ILE A 384 -20.00 50.98 -4.38
N LEU A 385 -20.95 50.24 -3.80
CA LEU A 385 -21.68 50.59 -2.60
C LEU A 385 -21.06 49.86 -1.41
N GLU A 386 -20.64 50.59 -0.38
CA GLU A 386 -20.25 49.98 0.89
C GLU A 386 -21.51 49.58 1.69
N VAL A 387 -21.54 48.33 2.13
CA VAL A 387 -22.65 47.76 2.89
C VAL A 387 -22.10 47.38 4.27
N SER A 388 -22.58 48.07 5.30
CA SER A 388 -22.07 47.97 6.67
C SER A 388 -22.76 46.89 7.53
N GLU A 389 -23.92 46.39 7.09
CA GLU A 389 -24.76 45.45 7.86
C GLU A 389 -25.23 44.29 7.00
N ILE A 390 -25.66 43.19 7.65
CA ILE A 390 -26.22 42.02 6.97
C ILE A 390 -27.56 42.43 6.35
N LEU A 391 -27.61 42.50 5.02
CA LEU A 391 -28.83 42.85 4.27
C LEU A 391 -29.89 41.77 4.43
N LYS A 392 -31.14 42.17 4.65
CA LYS A 392 -32.26 41.24 4.67
C LYS A 392 -32.74 40.96 3.25
N ALA A 393 -33.23 39.74 3.01
CA ALA A 393 -33.89 39.41 1.75
C ALA A 393 -35.08 40.36 1.51
N GLU A 394 -35.26 40.80 0.26
CA GLU A 394 -36.30 41.74 -0.19
C GLU A 394 -36.09 43.20 0.25
N GLU A 395 -34.98 43.51 0.92
CA GLU A 395 -34.60 44.88 1.21
C GLU A 395 -34.25 45.64 -0.08
N VAL A 396 -34.69 46.90 -0.17
CA VAL A 396 -34.46 47.74 -1.36
C VAL A 396 -33.40 48.78 -1.03
N LEU A 397 -32.21 48.58 -1.58
CA LEU A 397 -31.11 49.52 -1.46
C LEU A 397 -31.21 50.60 -2.54
N LYS A 398 -30.95 51.86 -2.20
CA LYS A 398 -30.82 52.91 -3.22
C LYS A 398 -29.36 53.14 -3.54
N CYS A 399 -29.01 53.09 -4.82
CA CYS A 399 -27.66 53.42 -5.27
C CYS A 399 -27.37 54.90 -5.02
N LYS A 400 -26.31 55.22 -4.26
CA LYS A 400 -25.87 56.61 -4.01
C LYS A 400 -25.42 57.35 -5.29
N TYR A 401 -25.04 56.62 -6.34
CA TYR A 401 -24.53 57.19 -7.59
C TYR A 401 -25.62 57.46 -8.65
N CYS A 402 -26.54 56.51 -8.85
CA CYS A 402 -27.58 56.63 -9.89
C CYS A 402 -29.02 56.73 -9.37
N GLY A 403 -29.23 56.66 -8.05
CA GLY A 403 -30.55 56.77 -7.42
C GLY A 403 -31.49 55.59 -7.65
N LYS A 404 -31.11 54.60 -8.48
CA LYS A 404 -31.95 53.42 -8.74
C LYS A 404 -31.99 52.49 -7.54
N SER A 405 -33.16 51.86 -7.39
CA SER A 405 -33.43 50.84 -6.39
C SER A 405 -32.81 49.50 -6.82
N ILE A 406 -32.05 48.88 -5.93
CA ILE A 406 -31.41 47.58 -6.06
C ILE A 406 -32.15 46.65 -5.09
N LEU A 407 -32.86 45.67 -5.63
CA LEU A 407 -33.54 44.66 -4.83
C LEU A 407 -32.53 43.62 -4.36
N VAL A 408 -32.42 43.44 -3.04
CA VAL A 408 -31.63 42.38 -2.45
C VAL A 408 -32.39 41.07 -2.60
N ILE A 409 -31.90 40.20 -3.47
CA ILE A 409 -32.46 38.86 -3.66
C ILE A 409 -31.71 37.84 -2.80
N ASN A 410 -32.46 36.92 -2.20
CA ASN A 410 -31.86 35.76 -1.57
C ASN A 410 -31.40 34.79 -2.67
N LEU A 411 -30.11 34.86 -3.01
CA LEU A 411 -29.51 34.05 -4.07
C LEU A 411 -29.69 32.55 -3.80
N TYR A 412 -29.68 32.13 -2.53
CA TYR A 412 -29.90 30.74 -2.14
C TYR A 412 -31.32 30.27 -2.49
N GLN A 413 -32.34 31.06 -2.16
CA GLN A 413 -33.74 30.71 -2.47
C GLN A 413 -33.98 30.71 -3.99
N LYS A 414 -33.40 31.67 -4.71
CA LYS A 414 -33.48 31.75 -6.18
C LYS A 414 -32.84 30.52 -6.87
N ILE A 415 -31.64 30.12 -6.40
CA ILE A 415 -30.95 28.94 -6.92
C ILE A 415 -31.71 27.66 -6.56
N LYS A 416 -32.31 27.58 -5.37
CA LYS A 416 -33.14 26.45 -4.94
C LYS A 416 -34.38 26.27 -5.81
N GLU A 417 -35.08 27.36 -6.15
CA GLU A 417 -36.23 27.35 -7.07
C GLU A 417 -35.84 26.98 -8.52
N MET A 418 -34.63 27.33 -8.96
CA MET A 418 -34.15 26.96 -10.30
C MET A 418 -33.69 25.50 -10.41
N LEU A 419 -33.36 24.87 -9.29
CA LEU A 419 -32.88 23.48 -9.22
C LEU A 419 -33.97 22.47 -8.83
N SER A 420 -35.13 22.95 -8.38
CA SER A 420 -36.38 22.17 -8.19
C SER A 420 -37.19 22.15 -9.47
#